data_AF-A0A965BUW2-F1
#
_entry.id   AF-A0A965BUW2-F1
#
_cell.length_a   1.000
_cell.length_b   1.000
_cell.length_c   1.000
_cell.angle_alpha   90.00
_cell.angle_beta   90.00
_cell.angle_gamma   90.00
#
_symmetry.space_group_name_H-M   'P 1'
#
loop_
_entity.id
_entity.type
_entity.pdbx_description
1 polymer ?
#
loop_
_entity_poly.entity_id
_entity_poly.type
_entity_poly.pdbx_seq_one_letter_code
_entity_poly.pdbx_strand_id
1 'polypeptide(L)'
;MDTLPPPSPPAAATDGTACHGGRETLDAAARAAGKSEVMDKLAADYPRGPHDQPQSMCPAFGSLRVGLRMRRVATILSGSACCVYGLTFTSHFYGARRTVGYVPFNSETLVTGKLFEDIRDAVHDLAKPEDYDAVIVTNLCVPTASGVPLELLPKQINGVRVIGIDVPGFGVPTHAEAKDV
;
A
#
# COMPACT_ATOMS: atom_id res chain seq x y z
N MET A 1 -10.95 -42.43 -18.03
CA MET A 1 -12.10 -41.83 -17.31
C MET A 1 -11.85 -42.08 -15.85
N ASP A 2 -11.02 -41.25 -15.23
CA ASP A 2 -10.69 -41.35 -13.81
C ASP A 2 -11.80 -40.68 -13.01
N THR A 3 -12.51 -41.47 -12.21
CA THR A 3 -13.56 -41.01 -11.31
C THR A 3 -12.94 -40.32 -10.09
N LEU A 4 -13.27 -39.04 -9.88
CA LEU A 4 -12.92 -38.33 -8.65
C LEU A 4 -13.49 -39.06 -7.41
N PRO A 5 -12.76 -39.06 -6.28
CA PRO A 5 -13.27 -39.61 -5.03
C PRO A 5 -14.42 -38.75 -4.47
N PRO A 6 -15.36 -39.35 -3.72
CA PRO A 6 -16.51 -38.64 -3.17
C PRO A 6 -16.09 -37.59 -2.13
N PRO A 7 -16.86 -36.49 -1.99
CA PRO A 7 -16.56 -35.45 -1.02
C PRO A 7 -16.66 -35.98 0.41
N SER A 8 -15.72 -35.55 1.25
CA SER A 8 -15.71 -35.88 2.68
C SER A 8 -16.93 -35.28 3.40
N PRO A 9 -17.45 -35.96 4.43
CA PRO A 9 -18.61 -35.49 5.18
C PRO A 9 -18.29 -34.18 5.94
N PRO A 10 -19.29 -33.33 6.18
CA PRO A 10 -19.09 -32.09 6.93
C PRO A 10 -18.63 -32.42 8.35
N ALA A 11 -17.54 -31.76 8.78
CA ALA A 11 -17.06 -31.87 10.14
C ALA A 11 -18.15 -31.37 11.12
N ALA A 12 -18.42 -32.17 12.15
CA ALA A 12 -19.35 -31.82 13.20
C ALA A 12 -18.91 -30.53 13.90
N ALA A 13 -19.87 -29.64 14.15
CA ALA A 13 -19.66 -28.40 14.89
C ALA A 13 -19.20 -28.71 16.31
N THR A 14 -17.93 -28.45 16.58
CA THR A 14 -17.41 -28.31 17.93
C THR A 14 -17.54 -26.83 18.32
N ASP A 15 -18.19 -26.57 19.47
CA ASP A 15 -18.20 -25.26 20.11
C ASP A 15 -16.77 -24.89 20.54
N GLY A 16 -16.05 -24.30 19.60
CA GLY A 16 -14.73 -23.74 19.76
C GLY A 16 -14.68 -22.47 18.95
N THR A 17 -14.24 -21.38 19.56
CA THR A 17 -13.91 -20.11 18.92
C THR A 17 -12.92 -20.33 17.77
N ALA A 18 -13.44 -20.64 16.58
CA ALA A 18 -12.67 -20.67 15.35
C ALA A 18 -12.84 -19.32 14.65
N CYS A 19 -11.77 -18.80 14.02
CA CYS A 19 -11.77 -17.55 13.23
C CYS A 19 -12.66 -17.60 11.96
N HIS A 20 -13.62 -18.51 11.87
CA HIS A 20 -14.45 -18.80 10.70
C HIS A 20 -15.94 -18.47 10.90
N GLY A 21 -16.30 -17.65 11.89
CA GLY A 21 -17.70 -17.28 12.17
C GLY A 21 -18.47 -16.61 11.02
N GLY A 22 -17.84 -16.36 9.87
CA GLY A 22 -18.45 -15.64 8.76
C GLY A 22 -18.59 -14.14 9.04
N ARG A 23 -18.90 -13.39 7.99
CA ARG A 23 -18.92 -11.92 8.03
C ARG A 23 -19.90 -11.36 9.07
N GLU A 24 -21.11 -11.91 9.12
CA GLU A 24 -22.19 -11.41 9.99
C GLU A 24 -21.84 -11.58 11.47
N THR A 25 -21.26 -12.73 11.85
CA THR A 25 -20.82 -12.98 13.23
C THR A 25 -19.68 -12.04 13.63
N LEU A 26 -18.74 -11.76 12.72
CA LEU A 26 -17.64 -10.82 12.97
C LEU A 26 -18.16 -9.37 13.09
N ASP A 27 -19.14 -8.97 12.27
CA ASP A 27 -19.76 -7.65 12.36
C ASP A 27 -20.53 -7.48 13.68
N ALA A 28 -21.36 -8.46 14.04
CA ALA A 28 -22.08 -8.47 15.31
C ALA A 28 -21.14 -8.43 16.51
N ALA A 29 -20.06 -9.20 16.49
CA ALA A 29 -19.04 -9.19 17.54
C ALA A 29 -18.32 -7.83 17.63
N ALA A 30 -17.98 -7.21 16.49
CA ALA A 30 -17.36 -5.88 16.48
C ALA A 30 -18.29 -4.80 17.06
N ARG A 31 -19.58 -4.83 16.69
CA ARG A 31 -20.60 -3.92 17.22
C ARG A 31 -20.83 -4.14 18.72
N ALA A 32 -20.92 -5.39 19.17
CA ALA A 32 -21.04 -5.74 20.59
C ALA A 32 -19.82 -5.31 21.41
N ALA A 33 -18.62 -5.31 20.81
CA ALA A 33 -17.40 -4.78 21.40
C ALA A 33 -17.30 -3.24 21.39
N GLY A 34 -18.40 -2.53 21.08
CA GLY A 34 -18.46 -1.07 21.11
C GLY A 34 -17.86 -0.38 19.89
N LYS A 35 -17.58 -1.09 18.79
CA LYS A 35 -16.98 -0.52 17.57
C LYS A 35 -18.01 -0.07 16.52
N SER A 36 -19.29 0.06 16.89
CA SER A 36 -20.38 0.34 15.95
C SER A 36 -20.13 1.58 15.09
N GLU A 37 -19.71 2.70 15.69
CA GLU A 37 -19.43 3.95 14.97
C GLU A 37 -18.31 3.77 13.92
N VAL A 38 -17.24 3.07 14.30
CA VAL A 38 -16.11 2.79 13.39
C VAL A 38 -16.57 1.91 12.22
N MET A 39 -17.39 0.89 12.49
CA MET A 39 -17.92 0.00 11.45
C MET A 39 -18.84 0.75 10.48
N ASP A 40 -19.70 1.64 10.99
CA ASP A 40 -20.59 2.45 10.17
C ASP A 40 -19.80 3.43 9.29
N LYS A 41 -18.74 4.06 9.84
CA LYS A 41 -17.82 4.90 9.08
C LYS A 41 -17.09 4.13 7.98
N LEU A 42 -16.53 2.96 8.30
CA LEU A 42 -15.84 2.13 7.30
C LEU A 42 -16.78 1.68 6.18
N ALA A 43 -18.04 1.37 6.48
CA ALA A 43 -19.02 1.00 5.46
C ALA A 43 -19.36 2.17 4.52
N ALA A 44 -19.36 3.41 5.04
CA ALA A 44 -19.59 4.61 4.25
C ALA A 44 -18.37 4.98 3.39
N ASP A 45 -17.17 4.96 3.99
CA ASP A 45 -15.92 5.34 3.32
C ASP A 45 -15.50 4.30 2.27
N TYR A 46 -15.75 3.01 2.51
CA TYR A 46 -15.36 1.90 1.62
C TYR A 46 -16.60 1.18 1.04
N PRO A 47 -17.32 1.81 0.10
CA PRO A 47 -18.52 1.22 -0.48
C PRO A 47 -18.18 -0.07 -1.25
N ARG A 48 -18.98 -1.10 -1.02
CA ARG A 48 -18.84 -2.39 -1.71
C ARG A 48 -19.47 -2.33 -3.10
N GLY A 49 -18.74 -2.84 -4.09
CA GLY A 49 -19.28 -3.12 -5.41
C GLY A 49 -19.78 -4.56 -5.55
N PRO A 50 -19.98 -5.02 -6.80
CA PRO A 50 -20.31 -6.41 -7.08
C PRO A 50 -19.35 -7.39 -6.39
N HIS A 51 -19.88 -8.53 -5.94
CA HIS A 51 -19.13 -9.57 -5.22
C HIS A 51 -18.46 -9.09 -3.92
N ASP A 52 -18.98 -8.04 -3.30
CA ASP A 52 -18.42 -7.43 -2.08
C ASP A 52 -17.00 -6.86 -2.25
N GLN A 53 -16.57 -6.59 -3.49
CA GLN A 53 -15.24 -6.07 -3.77
C GLN A 53 -15.27 -4.57 -4.09
N PRO A 54 -14.27 -3.79 -3.62
CA PRO A 54 -14.16 -2.38 -3.97
C PRO A 54 -13.95 -2.22 -5.48
N GLN A 55 -14.64 -1.24 -6.09
CA GLN A 55 -14.47 -0.89 -7.51
C GLN A 55 -13.44 0.24 -7.67
N SER A 56 -12.38 0.22 -6.87
CA SER A 56 -11.29 1.19 -6.89
C SER A 56 -9.95 0.46 -7.00
N MET A 57 -8.98 1.13 -7.62
CA MET A 57 -7.58 0.71 -7.58
C MET A 57 -6.92 1.05 -6.24
N CYS A 58 -5.71 0.52 -6.04
CA CYS A 58 -4.83 0.84 -4.91
C CYS A 58 -4.65 2.37 -4.76
N PRO A 59 -4.90 2.94 -3.57
CA PRO A 59 -4.65 4.35 -3.25
C PRO A 59 -3.29 4.89 -3.74
N ALA A 60 -2.21 4.12 -3.56
CA ALA A 60 -0.86 4.50 -3.99
C ALA A 60 -0.75 4.86 -5.47
N PHE A 61 -1.59 4.29 -6.34
CA PHE A 61 -1.63 4.68 -7.75
C PHE A 61 -2.05 6.14 -7.93
N GLY A 62 -2.98 6.61 -7.09
CA GLY A 62 -3.50 7.97 -7.08
C GLY A 62 -2.44 9.03 -6.85
N SER A 63 -1.60 8.85 -5.83
CA SER A 63 -0.47 9.75 -5.52
C SER A 63 0.67 9.56 -6.52
N LEU A 64 1.00 8.32 -6.88
CA LEU A 64 2.07 8.01 -7.83
C LEU A 64 1.86 8.69 -9.18
N ARG A 65 0.65 8.64 -9.75
CA ARG A 65 0.38 9.29 -11.05
C ARG A 65 0.59 10.80 -11.02
N VAL A 66 0.41 11.45 -9.86
CA VAL A 66 0.66 12.88 -9.68
C VAL A 66 2.17 13.13 -9.69
N GLY A 67 2.93 12.40 -8.87
CA GLY A 67 4.40 12.49 -8.85
C GLY A 67 5.03 12.25 -10.23
N LEU A 68 4.56 11.24 -10.97
CA LEU A 68 5.06 10.93 -12.31
C LEU A 68 4.79 12.02 -13.36
N ARG A 69 3.83 12.92 -13.12
CA ARG A 69 3.51 14.04 -14.02
C ARG A 69 4.30 15.30 -13.69
N MET A 70 4.87 15.40 -12.49
CA MET A 70 5.74 16.52 -12.11
C MET A 70 7.04 16.49 -12.92
N ARG A 71 7.50 17.63 -13.45
CA ARG A 71 8.78 17.70 -14.17
C ARG A 71 9.96 17.66 -13.19
N ARG A 72 11.06 17.02 -13.59
CA ARG A 72 12.31 16.94 -12.80
C ARG A 72 12.06 16.42 -11.36
N VAL A 73 11.20 15.43 -11.23
CA VAL A 73 10.95 14.72 -9.97
C VAL A 73 11.26 13.24 -10.16
N ALA A 74 12.10 12.69 -9.29
CA ALA A 74 12.28 11.26 -9.16
C ALA A 74 11.22 10.68 -8.21
N THR A 75 10.70 9.50 -8.50
CA THR A 75 9.76 8.81 -7.62
C THR A 75 10.33 7.45 -7.24
N ILE A 76 10.34 7.14 -5.95
CA ILE A 76 10.79 5.87 -5.37
C ILE A 76 9.60 5.26 -4.64
N LEU A 77 9.31 3.99 -4.93
CA LEU A 77 8.36 3.19 -4.16
C LEU A 77 9.11 2.26 -3.21
N SER A 78 8.74 2.33 -1.94
CA SER A 78 9.09 1.34 -0.91
C SER A 78 7.92 0.38 -0.76
N GLY A 79 8.09 -0.86 -1.19
CA GLY A 79 6.98 -1.79 -1.33
C GLY A 79 7.40 -3.22 -1.68
N SER A 80 6.43 -4.12 -1.79
CA SER A 80 6.71 -5.47 -2.30
C SER A 80 6.83 -5.44 -3.83
N ALA A 81 7.54 -6.41 -4.39
CA ALA A 81 7.73 -6.51 -5.84
C ALA A 81 6.40 -6.58 -6.60
N CYS A 82 5.38 -7.23 -6.05
CA CYS A 82 4.06 -7.31 -6.68
C CYS A 82 3.34 -5.96 -6.71
N CYS A 83 3.40 -5.16 -5.64
CA CYS A 83 2.82 -3.83 -5.62
C CYS A 83 3.52 -2.91 -6.61
N VAL A 84 4.86 -2.90 -6.62
CA VAL A 84 5.64 -2.03 -7.50
C VAL A 84 5.49 -2.42 -8.97
N TYR A 85 5.45 -3.72 -9.27
CA TYR A 85 5.15 -4.20 -10.62
C TYR A 85 3.77 -3.71 -11.08
N GLY A 86 2.71 -3.94 -10.29
CA GLY A 86 1.35 -3.54 -10.64
C GLY A 86 1.21 -2.02 -10.79
N LEU A 87 1.82 -1.24 -9.87
CA LEU A 87 1.80 0.21 -9.92
C LEU A 87 2.56 0.75 -11.12
N THR A 88 3.72 0.18 -11.45
CA THR A 88 4.50 0.57 -12.63
C THR A 88 3.74 0.24 -13.92
N PHE A 89 3.16 -0.95 -14.00
CA PHE A 89 2.35 -1.39 -15.14
C PHE A 89 1.17 -0.43 -15.37
N THR A 90 0.33 -0.20 -14.35
CA THR A 90 -0.83 0.68 -14.47
C THR A 90 -0.42 2.13 -14.75
N SER A 91 0.68 2.60 -14.14
CA SER A 91 1.21 3.95 -14.39
C SER A 91 1.69 4.15 -15.82
N HIS A 92 2.18 3.11 -16.49
CA HIS A 92 2.58 3.22 -17.88
C HIS A 92 1.42 3.59 -18.81
N PHE A 93 0.21 3.09 -18.52
CA PHE A 93 -0.99 3.37 -19.30
C PHE A 93 -1.74 4.62 -18.82
N TYR A 94 -1.90 4.79 -17.51
CA TYR A 94 -2.81 5.78 -16.92
C TYR A 94 -2.10 6.88 -16.12
N GLY A 95 -0.81 6.72 -15.83
CA GLY A 95 0.04 7.66 -15.10
C GLY A 95 0.89 8.48 -16.06
N ALA A 96 2.13 8.06 -16.28
CA ALA A 96 3.03 8.57 -17.32
C ALA A 96 4.05 7.48 -17.68
N ARG A 97 4.59 7.53 -18.90
CA ARG A 97 5.70 6.65 -19.34
C ARG A 97 7.03 7.13 -18.77
N ARG A 98 7.21 7.02 -17.45
CA ARG A 98 8.42 7.40 -16.73
C ARG A 98 8.88 6.30 -15.78
N THR A 99 10.18 6.31 -15.50
CA THR A 99 10.81 5.37 -14.58
C THR A 99 10.28 5.55 -13.17
N VAL A 100 10.02 4.44 -12.50
CA VAL A 100 9.68 4.37 -11.08
C VAL A 100 10.84 3.68 -10.38
N GLY A 101 11.47 4.36 -9.42
CA GLY A 101 12.47 3.79 -8.53
C GLY A 101 11.84 2.80 -7.56
N TYR A 102 12.59 1.78 -7.16
CA TYR A 102 12.10 0.70 -6.32
C TYR A 102 13.12 0.34 -5.25
N VAL A 103 12.71 0.36 -3.98
CA VAL A 103 13.46 -0.23 -2.88
C VAL A 103 12.73 -1.49 -2.41
N PRO A 104 13.29 -2.69 -2.65
CA PRO A 104 12.68 -3.94 -2.23
C PRO A 104 12.85 -4.18 -0.73
N PHE A 105 11.99 -5.03 -0.18
CA PHE A 105 12.16 -5.58 1.16
C PHE A 105 11.89 -7.08 1.20
N ASN A 106 12.40 -7.72 2.23
CA ASN A 106 12.01 -9.03 2.72
C ASN A 106 11.77 -8.96 4.25
N SER A 107 11.34 -10.07 4.85
CA SER A 107 11.05 -10.13 6.29
C SER A 107 12.23 -9.70 7.17
N GLU A 108 13.45 -10.07 6.80
CA GLU A 108 14.66 -9.70 7.55
C GLU A 108 14.92 -8.20 7.49
N THR A 109 14.88 -7.61 6.29
CA THR A 109 15.10 -6.16 6.12
C THR A 109 14.04 -5.29 6.80
N LEU A 110 12.82 -5.80 6.97
CA LEU A 110 11.74 -5.12 7.68
C LEU A 110 11.99 -5.09 9.18
N VAL A 111 12.38 -6.22 9.78
CA VAL A 111 12.55 -6.33 11.25
C VAL A 111 13.86 -5.74 11.74
N THR A 112 14.89 -5.73 10.89
CA THR A 112 16.22 -5.18 11.22
C THR A 112 16.31 -3.67 11.02
N GLY A 113 15.33 -3.04 10.36
CA GLY A 113 15.38 -1.62 10.01
C GLY A 113 16.19 -1.31 8.75
N LYS A 114 16.85 -2.31 8.14
CA LYS A 114 17.66 -2.15 6.92
C LYS A 114 16.89 -1.52 5.76
N LEU A 115 15.58 -1.76 5.66
CA LEU A 115 14.76 -1.10 4.63
C LEU A 115 14.86 0.44 4.67
N PHE A 116 14.89 1.04 5.86
CA PHE A 116 15.04 2.50 5.97
C PHE A 116 16.43 2.95 5.48
N GLU A 117 17.48 2.20 5.80
CA GLU A 117 18.84 2.48 5.34
C GLU A 117 18.93 2.39 3.82
N ASP A 118 18.35 1.35 3.22
CA ASP A 118 18.29 1.18 1.76
C ASP A 118 17.53 2.32 1.08
N ILE A 119 16.43 2.80 1.69
CA ILE A 119 15.70 3.98 1.21
C ILE A 119 16.58 5.23 1.29
N ARG A 120 17.24 5.47 2.43
CA ARG A 120 18.10 6.62 2.63
C ARG A 120 19.21 6.63 1.58
N ASP A 121 19.87 5.51 1.36
CA ASP A 121 20.97 5.39 0.40
C ASP A 121 20.47 5.62 -1.03
N ALA A 122 19.31 5.07 -1.40
CA ALA A 122 18.69 5.32 -2.70
C ALA A 122 18.35 6.81 -2.93
N VAL A 123 17.92 7.52 -1.89
CA VAL A 123 17.66 8.96 -1.96
C VAL A 123 18.96 9.74 -2.13
N HIS A 124 20.03 9.37 -1.43
CA HIS A 124 21.36 10.00 -1.62
C HIS A 124 21.87 9.81 -3.05
N ASP A 125 21.70 8.62 -3.63
CA ASP A 125 22.14 8.32 -4.99
C ASP A 125 21.38 9.11 -6.06
N LEU A 126 20.09 9.39 -5.84
CA LEU A 126 19.22 10.08 -6.79
C LEU A 126 19.21 11.60 -6.63
N ALA A 127 19.64 12.15 -5.49
CA ALA A 127 19.59 13.58 -5.20
C ALA A 127 20.69 14.39 -5.93
N LYS A 128 20.57 14.46 -7.26
CA LYS A 128 21.44 15.20 -8.18
C LYS A 128 20.71 16.42 -8.74
N PRO A 129 21.13 17.66 -8.42
CA PRO A 129 20.41 18.87 -8.83
C PRO A 129 20.40 19.10 -10.34
N GLU A 130 21.37 18.55 -11.07
CA GLU A 130 21.37 18.55 -12.53
C GLU A 130 20.17 17.79 -13.13
N ASP A 131 19.72 16.73 -12.46
CA ASP A 131 18.66 15.84 -12.94
C ASP A 131 17.29 16.17 -12.33
N TYR A 132 17.25 16.45 -11.02
CA TYR A 132 16.01 16.52 -10.25
C TYR A 132 15.94 17.74 -9.32
N ASP A 133 14.74 18.29 -9.17
CA ASP A 133 14.39 19.34 -8.20
C ASP A 133 13.80 18.73 -6.91
N ALA A 134 13.28 17.50 -6.99
CA ALA A 134 12.81 16.73 -5.84
C ALA A 134 12.89 15.21 -6.06
N VAL A 135 13.03 14.46 -4.96
CA VAL A 135 12.86 13.01 -4.87
C VAL A 135 11.68 12.73 -3.94
N ILE A 136 10.66 12.06 -4.47
CA ILE A 136 9.50 11.60 -3.71
C ILE A 136 9.72 10.13 -3.35
N VAL A 137 9.67 9.82 -2.06
CA VAL A 137 9.70 8.44 -1.56
C VAL A 137 8.31 8.11 -1.02
N THR A 138 7.72 7.05 -1.53
CA THR A 138 6.39 6.59 -1.10
C THR A 138 6.49 5.23 -0.44
N ASN A 139 6.14 5.18 0.85
CA ASN A 139 5.86 3.91 1.51
C ASN A 139 4.50 3.38 1.05
N LEU A 140 4.47 2.08 0.73
CA LEU A 140 3.24 1.34 0.47
C LEU A 140 2.73 0.64 1.75
N CYS A 141 1.71 -0.21 1.61
CA CYS A 141 0.99 -0.83 2.73
C CYS A 141 1.91 -1.44 3.81
N VAL A 142 2.88 -2.26 3.39
CA VAL A 142 3.71 -3.03 4.33
C VAL A 142 4.73 -2.12 5.03
N PRO A 143 5.54 -1.30 4.33
CA PRO A 143 6.46 -0.37 4.98
C PRO A 143 5.78 0.62 5.93
N THR A 144 4.61 1.16 5.56
CA THR A 144 3.84 2.03 6.46
C THR A 144 3.37 1.26 7.70
N ALA A 145 2.80 0.05 7.54
CA ALA A 145 2.33 -0.75 8.67
C ALA A 145 3.48 -1.23 9.58
N SER A 146 4.66 -1.45 9.01
CA SER A 146 5.88 -1.80 9.75
C SER A 146 6.57 -0.60 10.40
N GLY A 147 6.05 0.62 10.20
CA GLY A 147 6.57 1.83 10.85
C GLY A 147 7.89 2.34 10.27
N VAL A 148 8.13 2.17 8.97
CA VAL A 148 9.33 2.70 8.31
C VAL A 148 9.31 4.24 8.35
N PRO A 149 10.25 4.91 9.04
CA PRO A 149 10.09 6.30 9.45
C PRO A 149 10.63 7.28 8.39
N LEU A 150 9.86 7.52 7.32
CA LEU A 150 10.27 8.44 6.24
C LEU A 150 10.49 9.88 6.75
N GLU A 151 9.92 10.28 7.89
CA GLU A 151 10.17 11.60 8.45
C GLU A 151 11.63 11.86 8.82
N LEU A 152 12.40 10.80 9.08
CA LEU A 152 13.83 10.85 9.42
C LEU A 152 14.74 11.06 8.20
N LEU A 153 14.21 10.97 6.98
CA LEU A 153 14.96 11.31 5.78
C LEU A 153 15.36 12.81 5.81
N PRO A 154 16.56 13.17 5.33
CA PRO A 154 16.97 14.55 5.23
C PRO A 154 15.98 15.32 4.34
N LYS A 155 15.53 16.51 4.74
CA LYS A 155 14.55 17.28 3.95
C LYS A 155 15.08 17.76 2.60
N GLN A 156 16.41 17.81 2.46
CA GLN A 156 17.09 18.25 1.26
C GLN A 156 18.49 17.63 1.18
N ILE A 157 18.96 17.30 -0.02
CA ILE A 157 20.32 16.84 -0.31
C ILE A 157 20.79 17.55 -1.58
N ASN A 158 21.97 18.20 -1.54
CA ASN A 158 22.55 18.91 -2.70
C ASN A 158 21.58 19.90 -3.40
N GLY A 159 20.67 20.52 -2.65
CA GLY A 159 19.65 21.40 -3.22
C GLY A 159 18.35 20.70 -3.66
N VAL A 160 18.35 19.37 -3.80
CA VAL A 160 17.19 18.55 -4.19
C VAL A 160 16.32 18.26 -2.97
N ARG A 161 15.01 18.57 -3.05
CA ARG A 161 14.06 18.31 -1.95
C ARG A 161 13.77 16.82 -1.82
N VAL A 162 13.67 16.32 -0.59
CA VAL A 162 13.25 14.94 -0.33
C VAL A 162 11.89 14.98 0.35
N ILE A 163 10.94 14.27 -0.24
CA ILE A 163 9.54 14.26 0.22
C ILE A 163 9.16 12.81 0.49
N GLY A 164 9.07 12.44 1.76
CA GLY A 164 8.54 11.15 2.19
C GLY A 164 7.02 11.24 2.38
N ILE A 165 6.27 10.31 1.78
CA ILE A 165 4.82 10.18 1.96
C ILE A 165 4.45 8.72 2.23
N ASP A 166 3.47 8.52 3.10
CA ASP A 166 2.85 7.22 3.33
C ASP A 166 1.55 7.16 2.56
N VAL A 167 1.47 6.23 1.59
CA VAL A 167 0.23 5.98 0.85
C VAL A 167 -0.08 4.49 0.89
N PRO A 168 -0.46 3.97 2.07
CA PRO A 168 -0.88 2.60 2.20
C PRO A 168 -2.16 2.34 1.39
N GLY A 169 -2.42 1.07 1.10
CA GLY A 169 -3.68 0.63 0.50
C GLY A 169 -4.88 0.69 1.47
N PHE A 170 -4.63 1.11 2.71
CA PHE A 170 -5.61 1.42 3.75
C PHE A 170 -5.50 2.91 4.10
N GLY A 171 -6.47 3.47 4.83
CA GLY A 171 -6.40 4.85 5.32
C GLY A 171 -6.98 5.89 4.35
N VAL A 172 -6.62 5.84 3.08
CA VAL A 172 -7.31 6.62 2.02
C VAL A 172 -8.27 5.70 1.26
N PRO A 173 -9.57 6.01 1.19
CA PRO A 173 -10.54 5.08 0.63
C PRO A 173 -10.34 4.74 -0.85
N THR A 174 -9.92 5.72 -1.65
CA THR A 174 -9.77 5.52 -3.10
C THR A 174 -8.47 6.09 -3.66
N HIS A 175 -8.03 5.55 -4.79
CA HIS A 175 -6.97 6.15 -5.61
C HIS A 175 -7.34 7.52 -6.16
N ALA A 176 -8.63 7.86 -6.25
CA ALA A 176 -9.06 9.16 -6.71
C ALA A 176 -8.80 10.25 -5.66
N GLU A 177 -9.01 9.93 -4.38
CA GLU A 177 -8.73 10.81 -3.24
C GLU A 177 -7.24 10.85 -2.89
N ALA A 178 -6.54 9.72 -3.01
CA ALA A 178 -5.11 9.65 -2.71
C ALA A 178 -4.25 10.56 -3.60
N LYS A 179 -4.77 11.03 -4.75
CA LYS A 179 -4.08 12.04 -5.56
C LYS A 179 -3.80 13.36 -4.82
N ASP A 180 -4.58 13.65 -3.77
CA ASP A 180 -4.53 14.88 -2.99
C ASP A 180 -3.53 14.76 -1.82
N VAL A 181 -2.95 13.57 -1.62
CA VAL A 181 -1.80 13.28 -0.74
C VAL A 181 -0.51 13.43 -1.54
#